data_AF-A0A5N9GN68-F1
#
_entry.id   AF-A0A5N9GN68-F1
#
_cell.length_a   1.000
_cell.length_b   1.000
_cell.length_c   1.000
_cell.angle_alpha   90.00
_cell.angle_beta   90.00
_cell.angle_gamma   90.00
#
_symmetry.space_group_name_H-M   'P 1'
#
loop_
_entity.id
_entity.type
_entity.pdbx_description
1 polymer ?
#
loop_
_entity_poly.entity_id
_entity_poly.type
_entity_poly.pdbx_seq_one_letter_code
_entity_poly.pdbx_strand_id
1 'polypeptide(L)' 'MSDQVWPPCKECPDGDLLPLSDFGSQGAPIHYKAWVCSNPSCGFNIKIRNGDVYLNEPIASGAAHSPRIR' A
#
# COMPACT_ATOMS: atom_id res chain seq x y z
N MET A 1 -11.16 -22.06 6.25
CA MET A 1 -10.82 -20.66 5.94
C MET A 1 -9.32 -20.58 6.05
N SER A 2 -8.61 -20.37 4.94
CA SER A 2 -7.15 -20.30 4.96
C SER A 2 -6.75 -19.01 5.68
N ASP A 3 -6.05 -19.13 6.80
CA ASP A 3 -5.44 -18.00 7.50
C ASP A 3 -4.38 -17.41 6.57
N GLN A 4 -4.75 -16.32 5.89
CA GLN A 4 -3.84 -15.60 5.01
C GLN A 4 -2.83 -14.85 5.89
N VAL A 5 -1.67 -15.45 6.09
CA VAL A 5 -0.57 -14.84 6.83
C VAL A 5 0.13 -13.85 5.91
N TRP A 6 0.10 -12.57 6.27
CA TRP A 6 0.86 -11.53 5.60
C TRP A 6 2.32 -11.57 6.05
N PRO A 7 3.29 -11.19 5.19
CA PRO A 7 4.69 -11.17 5.59
C PRO A 7 4.92 -10.11 6.68
N PRO A 8 5.80 -10.37 7.66
CA PRO A 8 6.10 -9.39 8.71
C PRO A 8 6.80 -8.16 8.13
N CYS A 9 6.60 -7.02 8.78
CA CYS A 9 7.30 -5.78 8.46
C CYS A 9 8.82 -5.99 8.58
N LYS A 10 9.57 -5.32 7.69
CA LYS A 10 11.03 -5.38 7.66
C LYS A 10 11.71 -4.25 8.41
N GLU A 11 10.93 -3.25 8.86
CA GLU A 11 11.43 -2.07 9.56
C GLU A 11 11.04 -2.04 11.05
N CYS A 12 9.84 -2.54 11.41
CA CYS A 12 9.41 -2.62 12.81
C CYS A 12 9.06 -4.07 13.22
N PRO A 13 9.17 -4.41 14.52
CA PRO A 13 8.87 -5.75 15.02
C PRO A 13 7.37 -6.00 15.25
N ASP A 14 6.57 -4.95 15.31
CA ASP A 14 5.14 -5.00 15.66
C ASP A 14 4.32 -4.53 14.46
N GLY A 15 4.32 -5.33 13.39
CA GLY A 15 3.53 -5.04 12.20
C GLY A 15 3.74 -6.04 11.06
N ASP A 16 2.75 -6.11 10.19
CA ASP A 16 2.74 -6.93 8.98
C ASP A 16 2.67 -6.03 7.74
N LEU A 17 3.14 -6.51 6.59
CA LEU A 17 3.01 -5.81 5.31
C LEU A 17 1.67 -6.18 4.67
N LEU A 18 0.77 -5.21 4.63
CA LEU A 18 -0.55 -5.37 4.04
C LEU A 18 -0.50 -5.00 2.55
N PRO A 19 -0.97 -5.89 1.65
CA PRO A 19 -1.03 -5.59 0.24
C PRO A 19 -2.21 -4.66 -0.07
N LEU A 20 -1.93 -3.55 -0.74
CA LEU A 20 -2.94 -2.63 -1.26
C LEU A 20 -3.05 -2.79 -2.78
N SER A 21 -4.28 -2.95 -3.24
CA SER A 21 -4.65 -2.97 -4.65
C SER A 21 -5.31 -1.65 -5.03
N ASP A 22 -5.32 -1.34 -6.32
CA ASP A 22 -5.90 -0.11 -6.87
C ASP A 22 -6.50 -0.41 -8.25
N PHE A 23 -7.08 0.59 -8.90
CA PHE A 23 -7.57 0.48 -10.26
C PHE A 23 -6.79 1.42 -11.19
N GLY A 24 -6.38 0.88 -12.34
CA GLY A 24 -5.71 1.60 -13.41
C GLY A 24 -6.67 2.34 -14.34
N SER A 25 -6.17 2.69 -15.52
CA SER A 25 -6.99 3.23 -16.60
C SER A 25 -8.15 2.27 -16.92
N GLN A 26 -9.31 2.85 -17.24
CA GLN A 26 -10.54 2.10 -17.53
C GLN A 26 -11.00 1.14 -16.42
N GLY A 27 -10.53 1.32 -15.19
CA GLY A 27 -10.92 0.47 -14.06
C GLY A 27 -10.27 -0.92 -14.07
N ALA A 28 -9.19 -1.12 -14.83
CA ALA A 28 -8.44 -2.37 -14.79
C ALA A 28 -7.88 -2.61 -13.37
N PRO A 29 -8.09 -3.78 -12.76
CA PRO A 29 -7.56 -4.06 -11.43
C PRO A 29 -6.04 -4.10 -11.45
N ILE A 30 -5.41 -3.44 -10.47
CA ILE A 30 -3.98 -3.48 -10.22
C ILE A 30 -3.78 -4.08 -8.84
N HIS A 31 -3.44 -5.36 -8.80
CA HIS A 31 -3.14 -6.05 -7.56
C HIS A 31 -1.75 -5.70 -7.04
N TYR A 32 -1.61 -5.66 -5.71
CA TYR A 32 -0.32 -5.51 -5.04
C TYR A 32 0.46 -4.25 -5.47
N LYS A 33 -0.25 -3.16 -5.76
CA LYS A 33 0.33 -1.87 -6.19
C LYS A 33 1.18 -1.23 -5.09
N ALA A 34 0.82 -1.48 -3.84
CA ALA A 34 1.62 -1.06 -2.70
C ALA A 34 1.57 -2.09 -1.57
N TRP A 35 2.56 -2.04 -0.69
CA TRP A 35 2.62 -2.74 0.58
C TRP A 35 2.85 -1.73 1.68
N VAL A 36 2.06 -1.79 2.75
CA VAL A 36 2.14 -0.82 3.86
C VAL A 36 2.19 -1.58 5.18
N CYS A 37 3.04 -1.12 6.10
CA CYS A 37 3.06 -1.66 7.45
C CYS A 37 1.73 -1.42 8.16
N SER A 38 1.18 -2.44 8.83
CA SER A 38 -0.04 -2.34 9.63
C SER A 38 0.12 -1.43 10.86
N ASN A 39 1.35 -1.17 11.31
CA ASN A 39 1.64 -0.26 12.41
C ASN A 39 1.65 1.20 11.93
N PRO A 40 0.69 2.03 12.39
CA PRO A 40 0.58 3.42 11.94
C PRO A 40 1.77 4.30 12.30
N SER A 41 2.54 3.93 13.34
CA SER A 41 3.72 4.68 13.77
C SER A 41 4.99 4.32 12.99
N CYS A 42 5.01 3.19 12.27
CA CYS A 42 6.18 2.74 11.50
C CYS A 42 6.33 3.50 10.19
N GLY A 43 5.25 3.65 9.42
CA GLY A 43 5.27 4.35 8.14
C GLY A 43 5.97 3.61 6.99
N PHE A 44 6.58 2.43 7.23
CA PHE A 44 7.23 1.64 6.19
C PHE A 44 6.25 1.28 5.08
N ASN A 45 6.64 1.56 3.84
CA ASN A 45 5.83 1.23 2.67
C ASN A 45 6.67 1.00 1.41
N ILE A 46 6.13 0.18 0.51
CA ILE A 46 6.68 -0.10 -0.81
C ILE A 46 5.59 0.25 -1.82
N LYS A 47 5.90 1.03 -2.85
CA LYS A 47 4.92 1.45 -3.87
C LYS A 47 5.46 1.26 -5.26
N ILE A 48 4.64 0.72 -6.16
CA ILE A 48 4.97 0.55 -7.57
C ILE A 48 4.28 1.65 -8.38
N ARG A 49 5.03 2.36 -9.23
CA ARG A 49 4.50 3.30 -10.23
C ARG A 49 5.19 3.07 -11.55
N ASN A 50 4.44 2.70 -12.59
CA ASN A 50 4.95 2.54 -13.96
C ASN A 50 6.22 1.68 -14.10
N GLY A 51 6.37 0.65 -13.24
CA GLY A 51 7.55 -0.23 -13.23
C GLY A 51 8.63 0.16 -12.22
N ASP A 52 8.58 1.37 -11.68
CA ASP A 52 9.51 1.83 -10.64
C ASP A 52 9.01 1.45 -9.25
N VAL A 53 9.96 1.09 -8.37
CA VAL A 53 9.72 0.77 -6.97
C VAL A 53 10.18 1.92 -6.09
N TYR A 54 9.27 2.44 -5.29
CA TYR A 54 9.51 3.48 -4.31
C TYR A 54 9.43 2.88 -2.91
N LEU A 55 10.30 3.33 -2.02
CA LEU A 55 10.36 2.93 -0.62
C LEU A 55 10.10 4.14 0.27
N ASN A 56 9.27 3.95 1.30
CA ASN A 56 9.02 4.91 2.37
C ASN A 56 8.61 6.31 1.85
N GLU A 57 7.75 6.36 0.84
CA GLU A 57 7.16 7.63 0.41
C GLU A 57 6.27 8.20 1.53
N PRO A 58 6.13 9.54 1.61
CA PRO A 58 5.21 10.18 2.55
C PRO A 58 3.78 9.65 2.39
N ILE A 59 3.19 9.20 3.49
CA ILE A 59 1.80 8.73 3.54
C ILE A 59 0.90 9.95 3.75
N ALA A 60 0.14 10.32 2.73
CA ALA A 60 -0.84 11.40 2.80
C ALA A 60 -2.21 10.87 3.23
N SER A 61 -2.97 11.69 3.97
CA SER A 61 -4.35 11.36 4.33
C SER A 61 -5.25 11.33 3.09
N GLY A 62 -5.95 10.22 2.88
CA GLY A 62 -6.95 10.08 1.83
C GLY A 62 -8.16 11.01 2.01
N ALA A 63 -8.38 11.56 3.21
CA ALA A 63 -9.45 12.53 3.46
C ALA A 63 -9.23 13.85 2.70
N ALA A 64 -7.98 14.18 2.35
CA ALA A 64 -7.65 15.35 1.54
C ALA A 64 -7.79 15.09 0.02
N HIS A 65 -8.02 13.83 -0.40
CA HIS A 65 -8.21 13.52 -1.80
C HIS A 65 -9.64 13.85 -2.22
N SER A 66 -9.80 15.02 -2.87
CA SER A 66 -11.02 15.30 -3.63
C SER A 66 -11.14 14.27 -4.75
N PRO A 67 -12.21 13.44 -4.78
CA PRO A 67 -12.41 12.50 -5.87
C PRO A 67 -12.45 13.28 -7.17
N ARG A 68 -11.59 12.91 -8.12
CA ARG A 68 -11.64 13.50 -9.46
C ARG A 68 -12.97 13.08 -10.09
N ILE A 69 -13.82 14.07 -10.41
CA ILE A 69 -15.00 13.85 -11.25
C ILE A 69 -14.47 13.29 -12.58
N ARG A 70 -14.90 12.09 -12.94
CA ARG A 70 -14.58 11.47 -14.23
C ARG A 70 -15.35 12.16 -15.34
#